data_AF-A0A2N9W2U4-F1
#
_entry.id   AF-A0A2N9W2U4-F1
#
_cell.length_a   1.000
_cell.length_b   1.000
_cell.length_c   1.000
_cell.angle_alpha   90.00
_cell.angle_beta   90.00
_cell.angle_gamma   90.00
#
_symmetry.space_group_name_H-M   'P 1'
#
loop_
_entity.id
_entity.type
_entity.pdbx_description
1 polymer ?
#
loop_
_entity_poly.entity_id
_entity_poly.type
_entity_poly.pdbx_seq_one_letter_code
_entity_poly.pdbx_strand_id
1 'polypeptide(L)'
;MRELIRRRYDPEWEDMSDYVVHFTKKTPESDSAHNMASMLLAGEIEARTKFGVGRYYPHCPNSVCLSEVPIHNLSRIKRLRGSYGFGFTKEFIGRIGGGPLFYTMEERYEAVAELMSQSRNDPKAPIWILVPFIDVLRNNYPFDWEREWRVPHSIKFGPKDISFMLLPEEEHENFSAHCVSKHAEGVMALYDCPLIDHRWPKERIRVTLG
;
A
#
# COMPACT_ATOMS: atom_id res chain seq x y z
N MET A 1 -10.18 29.32 -11.90
CA MET A 1 -11.16 28.41 -11.26
C MET A 1 -10.44 27.15 -10.75
N ARG A 2 -9.64 27.26 -9.68
CA ARG A 2 -8.96 26.12 -9.01
C ARG A 2 -8.69 26.48 -7.54
N GLU A 3 -9.75 26.69 -6.79
CA GLU A 3 -9.77 26.35 -5.36
C GLU A 3 -10.73 25.16 -5.24
N LEU A 4 -10.32 24.02 -5.81
CA LEU A 4 -10.93 22.76 -5.44
C LEU A 4 -10.45 22.47 -4.03
N ILE A 5 -11.24 22.95 -3.07
CA ILE A 5 -11.38 22.47 -1.70
C ILE A 5 -10.18 21.60 -1.28
N ARG A 6 -9.12 22.24 -0.75
CA ARG A 6 -8.24 21.55 0.21
C ARG A 6 -9.14 21.26 1.42
N ARG A 7 -9.91 20.17 1.35
CA ARG A 7 -10.50 19.56 2.54
C ARG A 7 -9.28 19.17 3.35
N ARG A 8 -8.94 19.97 4.35
CA ARG A 8 -8.21 19.44 5.49
C ARG A 8 -9.08 18.29 5.98
N TYR A 9 -8.55 17.07 5.95
CA TYR A 9 -9.21 15.91 6.54
C TYR A 9 -9.66 16.33 7.94
N ASP A 10 -10.96 16.23 8.21
CA ASP A 10 -11.46 16.40 9.56
C ASP A 10 -10.92 15.18 10.35
N PRO A 11 -10.11 15.40 11.41
CA PRO A 11 -9.51 14.29 12.15
C PRO A 11 -10.56 13.39 12.84
N GLU A 12 -11.82 13.82 12.87
CA GLU A 12 -12.95 13.04 13.36
C GLU A 12 -13.67 12.24 12.25
N TRP A 13 -13.22 12.33 10.99
CA TRP A 13 -13.73 11.47 9.91
C TRP A 13 -13.09 10.09 10.00
N GLU A 14 -13.86 9.13 10.52
CA GLU A 14 -13.36 7.80 10.87
C GLU A 14 -13.48 6.77 9.74
N ASP A 15 -14.15 7.14 8.65
CA ASP A 15 -14.39 6.28 7.49
C ASP A 15 -13.22 6.28 6.49
N MET A 16 -12.27 7.21 6.64
CA MET A 16 -11.10 7.34 5.77
C MET A 16 -9.82 7.51 6.58
N SER A 17 -8.82 6.68 6.31
CA SER A 17 -7.49 6.81 6.92
C SER A 17 -6.62 7.78 6.11
N ASP A 18 -5.76 8.57 6.76
CA ASP A 18 -4.73 9.37 6.06
C ASP A 18 -3.59 8.50 5.49
N TYR A 19 -3.58 7.23 5.88
CA TYR A 19 -2.55 6.27 5.57
C TYR A 19 -3.07 5.11 4.73
N VAL A 20 -2.15 4.55 3.95
CA VAL A 20 -2.30 3.28 3.25
C VAL A 20 -1.18 2.34 3.67
N VAL A 21 -1.48 1.05 3.76
CA VAL A 21 -0.57 0.05 4.33
C VAL A 21 -0.15 -0.97 3.29
N HIS A 22 1.15 -1.18 3.14
CA HIS A 22 1.69 -2.36 2.46
C HIS A 22 1.91 -3.47 3.47
N PHE A 23 1.22 -4.61 3.33
CA PHE A 23 1.41 -5.74 4.22
C PHE A 23 2.51 -6.68 3.72
N THR A 24 3.42 -7.08 4.61
CA THR A 24 4.57 -7.95 4.29
C THR A 24 4.21 -9.42 4.52
N LYS A 25 3.19 -9.91 3.82
CA LYS A 25 2.63 -11.26 4.04
C LYS A 25 3.69 -12.37 3.90
N LYS A 26 3.59 -13.40 4.75
CA LYS A 26 4.31 -14.69 4.61
C LYS A 26 4.17 -15.25 3.19
N THR A 27 5.28 -15.71 2.62
CA THR A 27 5.35 -16.50 1.39
C THR A 27 5.73 -17.96 1.72
N PRO A 28 5.70 -18.90 0.77
CA PRO A 28 6.23 -20.24 1.01
C PRO A 28 7.71 -20.25 1.44
N GLU A 29 8.49 -19.26 1.00
CA GLU A 29 9.94 -19.18 1.20
C GLU A 29 10.36 -18.33 2.40
N SER A 30 9.48 -17.47 2.93
CA SER A 30 9.83 -16.52 3.98
C SER A 30 8.65 -16.09 4.84
N ASP A 31 8.91 -15.80 6.12
CA ASP A 31 7.91 -15.24 7.03
C ASP A 31 7.76 -13.71 6.90
N SER A 32 6.74 -13.17 7.57
CA SER A 32 6.38 -11.76 7.44
C SER A 32 7.41 -10.80 8.02
N ALA A 33 8.11 -11.21 9.08
CA ALA A 33 9.12 -10.39 9.75
C ALA A 33 10.40 -10.32 8.91
N HIS A 34 10.83 -11.45 8.34
CA HIS A 34 11.95 -11.51 7.41
C HIS A 34 11.68 -10.70 6.15
N ASN A 35 10.47 -10.79 5.57
CA ASN A 35 10.08 -9.97 4.43
C ASN A 35 10.17 -8.47 4.74
N MET A 36 9.71 -8.04 5.92
CA MET A 36 9.80 -6.66 6.37
C MET A 36 11.26 -6.20 6.52
N ALA A 37 12.10 -7.00 7.18
CA ALA A 37 13.52 -6.70 7.37
C ALA A 37 14.26 -6.59 6.02
N SER A 38 13.97 -7.48 5.07
CA SER A 38 14.54 -7.45 3.73
C SER A 38 14.19 -6.17 2.97
N MET A 39 12.92 -5.72 3.06
CA MET A 39 12.49 -4.45 2.44
C MET A 39 13.14 -3.23 3.10
N LEU A 40 13.31 -3.22 4.42
CA LEU A 40 14.01 -2.13 5.13
C LEU A 40 15.48 -2.04 4.76
N LEU A 41 16.15 -3.19 4.65
CA LEU A 41 17.52 -3.30 4.21
C LEU A 41 17.70 -2.76 2.78
N ALA A 42 16.77 -3.09 1.89
CA ALA A 42 16.79 -2.61 0.51
C ALA A 42 16.37 -1.14 0.37
N GLY A 43 15.57 -0.61 1.31
CA GLY A 43 14.89 0.68 1.15
C GLY A 43 13.86 0.67 0.02
N GLU A 44 13.30 -0.51 -0.30
CA GLU A 44 12.45 -0.71 -1.46
C GLU A 44 11.39 -1.80 -1.23
N ILE A 45 10.17 -1.54 -1.73
CA ILE A 45 9.12 -2.55 -1.94
C ILE A 45 9.04 -2.84 -3.44
N GLU A 46 9.45 -4.02 -3.85
CA GLU A 46 9.49 -4.39 -5.27
C GLU A 46 8.09 -4.58 -5.88
N ALA A 47 7.87 -3.99 -7.04
CA ALA A 47 6.70 -4.31 -7.86
C ALA A 47 6.93 -5.63 -8.62
N ARG A 48 6.46 -6.75 -8.04
CA ARG A 48 6.71 -8.09 -8.57
C ARG A 48 5.68 -8.59 -9.57
N THR A 49 4.44 -8.12 -9.48
CA THR A 49 3.33 -8.66 -10.29
C THR A 49 2.54 -7.58 -11.00
N LYS A 50 2.10 -7.87 -12.22
CA LYS A 50 1.12 -7.05 -12.95
C LYS A 50 -0.24 -7.14 -12.29
N PHE A 51 -0.98 -6.04 -12.30
CA PHE A 51 -2.32 -5.96 -11.72
C PHE A 51 -3.30 -5.23 -12.64
N GLY A 52 -4.59 -5.33 -12.31
CA GLY A 52 -5.67 -4.64 -12.99
C GLY A 52 -6.11 -5.33 -14.28
N VAL A 53 -7.01 -4.69 -15.01
CA VAL A 53 -7.58 -5.23 -16.26
C VAL A 53 -6.53 -5.45 -17.35
N GLY A 54 -5.42 -4.72 -17.28
CA GLY A 54 -4.30 -4.83 -18.21
C GLY A 54 -3.31 -5.95 -17.90
N ARG A 55 -3.45 -6.71 -16.80
CA ARG A 55 -2.42 -7.62 -16.28
C ARG A 55 -1.88 -8.66 -17.28
N TYR A 56 -2.66 -8.99 -18.31
CA TYR A 56 -2.30 -9.95 -19.36
C TYR A 56 -1.59 -9.31 -20.56
N TYR A 57 -1.49 -7.98 -20.61
CA TYR A 57 -0.79 -7.25 -21.66
C TYR A 57 0.68 -7.03 -21.29
N PRO A 58 1.60 -7.10 -22.28
CA PRO A 58 3.03 -6.92 -22.03
C PRO A 58 3.35 -5.52 -21.47
N HIS A 59 2.60 -4.51 -21.91
CA HIS A 59 2.80 -3.10 -21.55
C HIS A 59 2.19 -2.70 -20.20
N CYS A 60 1.39 -3.56 -19.57
CA CYS A 60 0.94 -3.30 -18.21
C CYS A 60 2.13 -3.42 -17.25
N PRO A 61 2.41 -2.39 -16.43
CA PRO A 61 3.50 -2.44 -15.47
C PRO A 61 3.19 -3.41 -14.33
N ASN A 62 4.25 -3.86 -13.65
CA ASN A 62 4.10 -4.44 -12.33
C ASN A 62 3.67 -3.36 -11.33
N SER A 63 3.00 -3.76 -10.24
CA SER A 63 2.53 -2.82 -9.24
C SER A 63 2.74 -3.31 -7.81
N VAL A 64 2.95 -2.38 -6.89
CA VAL A 64 2.83 -2.62 -5.45
C VAL A 64 1.38 -2.42 -5.02
N CYS A 65 0.89 -3.31 -4.15
CA CYS A 65 -0.44 -3.23 -3.55
C CYS A 65 -0.38 -2.54 -2.20
N LEU A 66 -1.37 -1.71 -1.92
CA LEU A 66 -1.57 -1.02 -0.65
C LEU A 66 -3.05 -1.15 -0.26
N SER A 67 -3.34 -1.14 1.04
CA SER A 67 -4.72 -1.17 1.55
C SER A 67 -4.99 0.09 2.37
N GLU A 68 -6.08 0.77 2.06
CA GLU A 68 -6.65 1.83 2.89
C GLU A 68 -7.80 1.26 3.71
N VAL A 69 -7.65 1.32 5.02
CA VAL A 69 -8.73 1.08 5.99
C VAL A 69 -8.63 2.08 7.11
N PRO A 70 -9.73 2.40 7.80
CA PRO A 70 -9.65 3.08 9.08
C PRO A 70 -8.60 2.40 9.97
N ILE A 71 -7.70 3.18 10.56
CA ILE A 71 -6.49 2.63 11.20
C ILE A 71 -6.82 1.67 12.36
N HIS A 72 -7.94 1.90 13.06
CA HIS A 72 -8.44 1.05 14.13
C HIS A 72 -9.06 -0.27 13.63
N ASN A 73 -9.31 -0.39 12.33
CA ASN A 73 -9.88 -1.57 11.67
C ASN A 73 -8.81 -2.44 10.97
N LEU A 74 -7.51 -2.17 11.17
CA LEU A 74 -6.42 -2.98 10.61
C LEU A 74 -6.54 -4.47 10.98
N SER A 75 -7.10 -4.78 12.14
CA SER A 75 -7.35 -6.16 12.59
C SER A 75 -8.27 -6.95 11.65
N ARG A 76 -9.18 -6.29 10.93
CA ARG A 76 -10.09 -6.93 9.96
C ARG A 76 -9.34 -7.44 8.73
N ILE A 77 -8.26 -6.77 8.35
CA ILE A 77 -7.42 -7.14 7.19
C ILE A 77 -6.38 -8.19 7.56
N LYS A 78 -5.98 -8.30 8.83
CA LYS A 78 -4.96 -9.25 9.31
C LYS A 78 -5.18 -10.67 8.78
N ARG A 79 -6.42 -11.18 8.84
CA ARG A 79 -6.75 -12.54 8.38
C ARG A 79 -6.39 -12.77 6.90
N LEU A 80 -6.40 -11.72 6.09
CA LEU A 80 -6.13 -11.78 4.66
C LEU A 80 -4.67 -11.44 4.32
N ARG A 81 -4.05 -10.49 5.05
CA ARG A 81 -2.77 -9.87 4.66
C ARG A 81 -1.62 -10.05 5.67
N GLY A 82 -1.89 -10.48 6.90
CA GLY A 82 -0.87 -10.68 7.95
C GLY A 82 -0.81 -9.56 8.99
N SER A 83 0.13 -9.67 9.94
CA SER A 83 0.29 -8.72 11.06
C SER A 83 1.37 -7.67 10.83
N TYR A 84 2.13 -7.75 9.73
CA TYR A 84 3.28 -6.89 9.48
C TYR A 84 3.06 -6.00 8.27
N GLY A 85 3.60 -4.79 8.28
CA GLY A 85 3.50 -3.89 7.14
C GLY A 85 4.05 -2.48 7.37
N PHE A 86 4.05 -1.70 6.29
CA PHE A 86 4.50 -0.31 6.27
C PHE A 86 3.32 0.62 6.02
N GLY A 87 3.13 1.60 6.89
CA GLY A 87 2.18 2.68 6.72
C GLY A 87 2.82 3.87 6.01
N PHE A 88 2.18 4.34 4.95
CA PHE A 88 2.58 5.53 4.19
C PHE A 88 1.45 6.54 4.18
N THR A 89 1.78 7.84 4.15
CA THR A 89 0.76 8.86 3.88
C THR A 89 0.26 8.74 2.45
N LYS A 90 -1.02 9.04 2.24
CA LYS A 90 -1.59 9.14 0.88
C LYS A 90 -0.89 10.20 0.03
N GLU A 91 -0.40 11.28 0.64
CA GLU A 91 0.36 12.32 -0.04
C GLU A 91 1.66 11.76 -0.63
N PHE A 92 2.43 11.00 0.16
CA PHE A 92 3.65 10.35 -0.32
C PHE A 92 3.35 9.42 -1.50
N ILE A 93 2.35 8.55 -1.35
CA ILE A 93 1.95 7.59 -2.38
C ILE A 93 1.44 8.29 -3.65
N GLY A 94 0.64 9.33 -3.52
CA GLY A 94 0.17 10.13 -4.65
C GLY A 94 1.31 10.84 -5.38
N ARG A 95 2.29 11.37 -4.65
CA ARG A 95 3.47 12.03 -5.22
C ARG A 95 4.32 11.10 -6.08
N ILE A 96 4.39 9.81 -5.72
CA ILE A 96 5.09 8.80 -6.50
C ILE A 96 4.20 8.13 -7.55
N GLY A 97 3.05 8.72 -7.91
CA GLY A 97 2.18 8.21 -8.97
C GLY A 97 1.32 7.01 -8.57
N GLY A 98 1.19 6.73 -7.27
CA GLY A 98 0.22 5.79 -6.74
C GLY A 98 -1.19 6.39 -6.60
N GLY A 99 -2.16 5.54 -6.34
CA GLY A 99 -3.55 5.97 -6.23
C GLY A 99 -4.53 4.84 -5.92
N PRO A 100 -5.79 5.18 -5.63
CA PRO A 100 -6.84 4.20 -5.35
C PRO A 100 -7.22 3.41 -6.61
N LEU A 101 -7.67 2.18 -6.38
CA LEU A 101 -8.22 1.30 -7.41
C LEU A 101 -9.65 1.72 -7.76
N PHE A 102 -9.99 1.67 -9.04
CA PHE A 102 -11.32 1.88 -9.57
C PHE A 102 -11.92 0.54 -10.00
N TYR A 103 -12.94 0.11 -9.28
CA TYR A 103 -13.73 -1.05 -9.71
C TYR A 103 -14.68 -0.65 -10.83
N THR A 104 -14.68 -1.44 -11.90
CA THR A 104 -15.56 -1.27 -13.04
C THR A 104 -16.58 -2.41 -13.14
N MET A 105 -17.76 -2.08 -13.66
CA MET A 105 -18.81 -3.04 -14.05
C MET A 105 -18.58 -3.51 -15.50
N GLU A 106 -19.31 -4.54 -15.93
CA GLU A 106 -19.11 -5.22 -17.23
C GLU A 106 -19.10 -4.27 -18.43
N GLU A 107 -20.14 -3.45 -18.64
CA GLU A 107 -20.22 -2.53 -19.79
C GLU A 107 -19.03 -1.55 -19.85
N ARG A 108 -18.62 -1.02 -18.68
CA ARG A 108 -17.48 -0.10 -18.58
C ARG A 108 -16.14 -0.82 -18.79
N TYR A 109 -16.07 -2.10 -18.41
CA TYR A 109 -14.91 -2.95 -18.69
C TYR A 109 -14.75 -3.18 -20.19
N GLU A 110 -15.84 -3.40 -20.93
CA GLU A 110 -15.78 -3.57 -22.39
C GLU A 110 -15.15 -2.37 -23.09
N ALA A 111 -15.52 -1.15 -22.69
CA ALA A 111 -14.91 0.07 -23.21
C ALA A 111 -13.39 0.13 -22.94
N VAL A 112 -12.95 -0.23 -21.73
CA VAL A 112 -11.53 -0.30 -21.37
C VAL A 112 -10.81 -1.40 -22.15
N ALA A 113 -11.48 -2.55 -22.35
CA ALA A 113 -10.95 -3.68 -23.12
C ALA A 113 -10.74 -3.33 -24.60
N GLU A 114 -11.67 -2.59 -25.21
CA GLU A 114 -11.54 -2.11 -26.58
C GLU A 114 -10.34 -1.15 -26.72
N LEU A 115 -10.19 -0.19 -25.81
CA LEU A 115 -9.04 0.73 -25.80
C LEU A 115 -7.70 -0.01 -25.66
N MET A 116 -7.63 -1.02 -24.79
CA MET A 116 -6.43 -1.88 -24.65
C MET A 116 -6.15 -2.68 -25.92
N SER A 117 -7.21 -3.21 -26.57
CA SER A 117 -7.09 -4.00 -27.79
C SER A 117 -6.51 -3.16 -28.94
N GLN A 118 -7.06 -1.96 -29.16
CA GLN A 118 -6.59 -1.01 -30.17
C GLN A 118 -5.14 -0.57 -29.92
N SER A 119 -4.75 -0.46 -28.65
CA SER A 119 -3.44 0.01 -28.21
C SER A 119 -2.40 -1.10 -28.07
N ARG A 120 -2.73 -2.36 -28.38
CA ARG A 120 -1.90 -3.55 -28.07
C ARG A 120 -0.46 -3.43 -28.56
N ASN A 121 -0.24 -2.80 -29.71
CA ASN A 121 1.07 -2.65 -30.35
C ASN A 121 1.72 -1.28 -30.10
N ASP A 122 1.09 -0.41 -29.30
CA ASP A 122 1.63 0.89 -28.92
C ASP A 122 1.96 0.89 -27.41
N PRO A 123 3.22 0.66 -27.03
CA PRO A 123 3.65 0.69 -25.64
C PRO A 123 3.48 2.06 -24.97
N LYS A 124 3.32 3.13 -25.74
CA LYS A 124 3.18 4.51 -25.23
C LYS A 124 1.74 4.96 -25.12
N ALA A 125 0.79 4.10 -25.49
CA ALA A 125 -0.63 4.43 -25.42
C ALA A 125 -1.03 4.80 -23.98
N PRO A 126 -1.76 5.91 -23.76
CA PRO A 126 -2.13 6.37 -22.43
C PRO A 126 -2.93 5.36 -21.60
N ILE A 127 -3.59 4.39 -22.24
CA ILE A 127 -4.35 3.34 -21.55
C ILE A 127 -3.46 2.53 -20.59
N TRP A 128 -2.18 2.33 -20.91
CA TRP A 128 -1.25 1.57 -20.07
C TRP A 128 -0.94 2.24 -18.72
N ILE A 129 -1.17 3.55 -18.62
CA ILE A 129 -1.05 4.31 -17.36
C ILE A 129 -2.26 4.03 -16.46
N LEU A 130 -3.44 3.81 -17.04
CA LEU A 130 -4.71 3.68 -16.30
C LEU A 130 -4.98 2.26 -15.83
N VAL A 131 -4.65 1.27 -16.67
CA VAL A 131 -5.04 -0.13 -16.42
C VAL A 131 -4.54 -0.76 -15.11
N PRO A 132 -3.41 -0.34 -14.48
CA PRO A 132 -3.05 -0.84 -13.16
C PRO A 132 -4.04 -0.41 -12.06
N PHE A 133 -4.79 0.67 -12.29
CA PHE A 133 -5.75 1.25 -11.36
C PHE A 133 -7.19 0.85 -11.66
N ILE A 134 -7.44 -0.05 -12.61
CA ILE A 134 -8.79 -0.51 -12.94
C ILE A 134 -8.87 -2.01 -12.72
N ASP A 135 -9.89 -2.48 -11.99
CA ASP A 135 -10.21 -3.90 -11.90
C ASP A 135 -11.71 -4.16 -12.04
N VAL A 136 -12.10 -5.38 -12.42
CA VAL A 136 -13.52 -5.75 -12.55
C VAL A 136 -14.01 -6.29 -11.22
N LEU A 137 -15.16 -5.81 -10.74
CA LEU A 137 -15.80 -6.38 -9.57
C LEU A 137 -16.40 -7.76 -9.92
N ARG A 138 -15.62 -8.83 -9.71
CA ARG A 138 -16.01 -10.21 -10.07
C ARG A 138 -16.65 -11.01 -8.92
N ASN A 139 -16.53 -10.52 -7.69
CA ASN A 139 -16.93 -11.26 -6.49
C ASN A 139 -17.95 -10.45 -5.67
N ASN A 140 -18.83 -11.15 -4.94
CA ASN A 140 -19.71 -10.57 -3.91
C ASN A 140 -18.96 -10.11 -2.64
N TYR A 141 -17.65 -9.90 -2.71
CA TYR A 141 -16.92 -9.38 -1.55
C TYR A 141 -17.16 -7.86 -1.46
N PRO A 142 -17.83 -7.36 -0.41
CA PRO A 142 -18.07 -5.94 -0.26
C PRO A 142 -16.73 -5.28 0.06
N PHE A 143 -16.12 -4.64 -0.94
CA PHE A 143 -14.97 -3.75 -0.77
C PHE A 143 -15.38 -2.40 -0.16
N ASP A 144 -16.63 -2.28 0.31
CA ASP A 144 -17.20 -1.04 0.85
C ASP A 144 -16.44 -0.49 2.06
N TRP A 145 -15.57 -1.30 2.69
CA TRP A 145 -14.83 -0.94 3.90
C TRP A 145 -13.29 -0.96 3.73
N GLU A 146 -12.75 -1.55 2.65
CA GLU A 146 -11.32 -1.55 2.30
C GLU A 146 -11.17 -0.95 0.90
N ARG A 147 -10.41 0.13 0.76
CA ARG A 147 -10.03 0.65 -0.56
C ARG A 147 -8.64 0.15 -0.93
N GLU A 148 -8.53 -0.60 -2.01
CA GLU A 148 -7.23 -1.00 -2.55
C GLU A 148 -6.55 0.19 -3.24
N TRP A 149 -5.23 0.28 -3.10
CA TRP A 149 -4.36 1.26 -3.73
C TRP A 149 -3.25 0.55 -4.51
N ARG A 150 -2.76 1.19 -5.56
CA ARG A 150 -1.70 0.66 -6.43
C ARG A 150 -0.60 1.70 -6.64
N VAL A 151 0.62 1.22 -6.80
CA VAL A 151 1.77 2.01 -7.31
C VAL A 151 2.36 1.24 -8.48
N PRO A 152 2.35 1.76 -9.72
CA PRO A 152 2.71 1.02 -10.94
C PRO A 152 4.23 0.92 -11.17
N HIS A 153 4.98 0.72 -10.08
CA HIS A 153 6.42 0.45 -10.02
C HIS A 153 6.81 0.15 -8.57
N SER A 154 8.07 -0.23 -8.33
CA SER A 154 8.58 -0.40 -6.97
C SER A 154 8.51 0.89 -6.16
N ILE A 155 8.21 0.78 -4.86
CA ILE A 155 8.22 1.92 -3.93
C ILE A 155 9.62 2.01 -3.33
N LYS A 156 10.38 3.05 -3.68
CA LYS A 156 11.60 3.40 -2.96
C LYS A 156 11.25 4.33 -1.80
N PHE A 157 11.78 4.06 -0.63
CA PHE A 157 11.46 4.82 0.57
C PHE A 157 12.69 4.98 1.46
N GLY A 158 12.75 6.10 2.19
CA GLY A 158 13.67 6.29 3.30
C GLY A 158 12.93 6.37 4.64
N PRO A 159 13.66 6.59 5.75
CA PRO A 159 13.07 6.66 7.08
C PRO A 159 11.92 7.64 7.23
N LYS A 160 11.97 8.79 6.54
CA LYS A 160 10.94 9.84 6.63
C LYS A 160 9.67 9.55 5.82
N ASP A 161 9.72 8.58 4.91
CA ASP A 161 8.57 8.25 4.07
C ASP A 161 7.64 7.24 4.76
N ILE A 162 8.17 6.45 5.70
CA ILE A 162 7.39 5.53 6.53
C ILE A 162 6.77 6.31 7.69
N SER A 163 5.43 6.34 7.74
CA SER A 163 4.69 6.97 8.82
C SER A 163 4.60 6.09 10.06
N PHE A 164 4.53 4.77 9.87
CA PHE A 164 4.57 3.79 10.94
C PHE A 164 4.90 2.41 10.40
N MET A 165 5.31 1.51 11.29
CA MET A 165 5.43 0.08 11.03
C MET A 165 4.39 -0.69 11.83
N LEU A 166 3.71 -1.61 11.16
CA LEU A 166 2.75 -2.53 11.76
C LEU A 166 3.48 -3.83 12.10
N LEU A 167 3.39 -4.27 13.36
CA LEU A 167 3.89 -5.57 13.85
C LEU A 167 3.33 -5.86 15.26
N PRO A 168 3.32 -7.12 15.73
CA PRO A 168 2.85 -7.46 17.08
C PRO A 168 3.61 -6.71 18.18
N GLU A 169 2.89 -6.18 19.18
CA GLU A 169 3.45 -5.40 20.29
C GLU A 169 4.59 -6.12 21.02
N GLU A 170 4.46 -7.43 21.23
CA GLU A 170 5.47 -8.29 21.86
C GLU A 170 6.82 -8.30 21.11
N GLU A 171 6.86 -7.84 19.86
CA GLU A 171 8.06 -7.78 19.04
C GLU A 171 8.66 -6.37 18.93
N HIS A 172 7.99 -5.32 19.43
CA HIS A 172 8.40 -3.93 19.23
C HIS A 172 9.81 -3.64 19.74
N GLU A 173 10.13 -4.09 20.96
CA GLU A 173 11.44 -3.87 21.58
C GLU A 173 12.56 -4.58 20.81
N ASN A 174 12.37 -5.87 20.52
CA ASN A 174 13.33 -6.68 19.79
C ASN A 174 13.58 -6.13 18.37
N PHE A 175 12.51 -5.71 17.69
CA PHE A 175 12.59 -5.13 16.36
C PHE A 175 13.32 -3.79 16.35
N SER A 176 13.05 -2.92 17.34
CA SER A 176 13.73 -1.63 17.49
C SER A 176 15.22 -1.83 17.76
N ALA A 177 15.56 -2.73 18.68
CA ALA A 177 16.96 -3.09 18.98
C ALA A 177 17.68 -3.64 17.74
N HIS A 178 17.01 -4.48 16.95
CA HIS A 178 17.54 -4.98 15.69
C HIS A 178 17.83 -3.84 14.70
N CYS A 179 16.89 -2.89 14.54
CA CYS A 179 17.07 -1.76 13.64
C CYS A 179 18.24 -0.86 14.06
N VAL A 180 18.38 -0.58 15.36
CA VAL A 180 19.50 0.19 15.91
C VAL A 180 20.83 -0.53 15.68
N SER A 181 20.90 -1.84 15.93
CA SER A 181 22.11 -2.63 15.68
C SER A 181 22.53 -2.56 14.21
N LYS A 182 21.60 -2.81 13.29
CA LYS A 182 21.87 -2.80 11.85
C LYS A 182 22.26 -1.41 11.34
N HIS A 183 21.69 -0.36 11.93
CA HIS A 183 22.11 1.00 11.64
C HIS A 183 23.55 1.28 12.12
N ALA A 184 23.89 0.88 13.35
CA ALA A 184 25.24 1.05 13.90
C ALA A 184 26.30 0.27 13.12
N GLU A 185 25.94 -0.86 12.53
CA GLU A 185 26.76 -1.65 11.60
C GLU A 185 26.93 -0.98 10.22
N GLY A 186 26.22 0.11 9.93
CA GLY A 186 26.22 0.78 8.62
C GLY A 186 25.48 0.00 7.52
N VAL A 187 24.66 -0.98 7.90
CA VAL A 187 24.00 -1.91 6.98
C VAL A 187 22.71 -1.33 6.41
N MET A 188 21.99 -0.51 7.19
CA MET A 188 20.78 0.17 6.72
C MET A 188 20.57 1.53 7.43
N ALA A 189 19.64 2.32 6.90
CA ALA A 189 19.20 3.56 7.56
C ALA A 189 18.49 3.27 8.89
N LEU A 190 18.54 4.20 9.84
CA LEU A 190 17.74 4.11 11.06
C LEU A 190 16.30 4.49 10.75
N TYR A 191 15.39 3.53 10.94
CA TYR A 191 13.96 3.76 10.82
C TYR A 191 13.34 3.97 12.20
N ASP A 192 13.37 5.22 12.66
CA ASP A 192 12.78 5.65 13.93
C ASP A 192 11.38 6.21 13.69
N CYS A 193 10.45 5.32 13.35
CA CYS A 193 9.04 5.65 13.18
C CYS A 193 8.19 4.89 14.19
N PRO A 194 6.98 5.37 14.51
CA PRO A 194 6.08 4.67 15.42
C PRO A 194 5.85 3.20 15.03
N LEU A 195 5.92 2.32 16.02
CA LEU A 195 5.51 0.92 15.91
C LEU A 195 4.09 0.78 16.42
N ILE A 196 3.21 0.18 15.63
CA ILE A 196 1.81 -0.02 15.99
C ILE A 196 1.45 -1.50 15.90
N ASP A 197 0.50 -1.91 16.74
CA ASP A 197 -0.13 -3.22 16.65
C ASP A 197 -1.59 -3.04 16.17
N HIS A 198 -1.98 -3.85 15.18
CA HIS A 198 -3.36 -3.91 14.68
C HIS A 198 -4.41 -4.21 15.76
N ARG A 199 -4.02 -4.75 16.91
CA ARG A 199 -4.91 -5.05 18.06
C ARG A 199 -5.15 -3.85 18.96
N TRP A 200 -4.39 -2.77 18.81
CA TRP A 200 -4.53 -1.62 19.69
C TRP A 200 -5.87 -0.91 19.49
N PRO A 201 -6.45 -0.35 20.57
CA PRO A 201 -7.60 0.51 20.44
C PRO A 201 -7.22 1.79 19.68
N LYS A 202 -8.22 2.38 19.01
CA LYS A 202 -8.09 3.57 18.17
C LYS A 202 -7.33 4.70 18.85
N GLU A 203 -7.66 4.99 20.11
CA GLU A 203 -7.11 6.09 20.90
C GLU A 203 -5.60 5.92 21.10
N ARG A 204 -5.17 4.68 21.35
CA ARG A 204 -3.74 4.36 21.47
C ARG A 204 -3.01 4.60 20.15
N ILE A 205 -3.59 4.14 19.04
CA ILE A 205 -3.01 4.36 17.71
C ILE A 205 -2.92 5.86 17.39
N ARG A 206 -3.97 6.65 17.66
CA ARG A 206 -3.95 8.11 17.44
C ARG A 206 -2.82 8.78 18.22
N VAL A 207 -2.72 8.52 19.52
CA VAL A 207 -1.66 9.08 20.37
C VAL A 207 -0.26 8.69 19.88
N THR A 208 -0.09 7.46 19.41
CA THR A 208 1.19 6.98 18.88
C THR A 208 1.58 7.65 17.55
N LEU A 209 0.62 7.99 16.69
CA LEU A 209 0.88 8.60 15.38
C LEU A 209 1.04 10.12 15.41
N GLY A 210 0.58 10.79 16.48
CA GLY A 210 0.67 12.24 16.66
C GLY A 210 -0.53 12.98 16.10
#